data_AF-A0AAW4CGY4-F1
#
_entry.id   AF-A0AAW4CGY4-F1
#
_cell.length_a   1.000
_cell.length_b   1.000
_cell.length_c   1.000
_cell.angle_alpha   90.00
_cell.angle_beta   90.00
_cell.angle_gamma   90.00
#
_symmetry.space_group_name_H-M   'P 1'
#
loop_
_entity.id
_entity.type
_entity.pdbx_description
1 polymer ?
#
loop_
_entity_poly.entity_id
_entity_poly.type
_entity_poly.pdbx_seq_one_letter_code
_entity_poly.pdbx_strand_id
1 'polypeptide(L)'
;MTLLGESTKEFGSMSVLLHNINTASYCIEWFSKMTGASITLSRVEAGKYLVTRKWAAGRELDDVASDFSRANQAIIHFLNNVDIAKMNEQRVAAAKLYCINLFVKAEGLRPVTNPNLPKPRLQDAIGKMVVVKSTLGNCQIATGLLLQLVGNQVEIQVNPDDSFDDQPRQKFYTKQVSIC
;
A
#
# COMPACT_ATOMS: atom_id res chain seq x y z
N MET A 1 -26.93 -11.93 -12.52
CA MET A 1 -25.78 -11.29 -11.82
C MET A 1 -25.79 -9.82 -12.16
N THR A 2 -26.00 -8.95 -11.19
CA THR A 2 -26.00 -7.49 -11.41
C THR A 2 -24.56 -7.02 -11.28
N LEU A 3 -23.89 -6.76 -12.41
CA LEU A 3 -22.61 -6.05 -12.44
C LEU A 3 -22.89 -4.63 -11.94
N LEU A 4 -22.50 -4.34 -10.70
CA LEU A 4 -22.50 -2.99 -10.18
C LEU A 4 -21.33 -2.27 -10.87
N GLY A 5 -21.58 -1.09 -11.45
CA GLY A 5 -20.67 -0.46 -12.40
C GLY A 5 -19.26 -0.18 -11.87
N GLU A 6 -18.34 0.02 -12.81
CA GLU A 6 -17.02 0.56 -12.56
C GLU A 6 -17.10 2.08 -12.35
N SER A 7 -16.42 2.60 -11.34
CA SER A 7 -16.27 4.05 -11.18
C SER A 7 -14.79 4.41 -11.10
N THR A 8 -14.33 5.19 -12.06
CA THR A 8 -12.96 5.72 -12.12
C THR A 8 -12.97 7.20 -11.78
N LYS A 9 -12.07 7.61 -10.88
CA LYS A 9 -11.81 9.02 -10.60
C LYS A 9 -10.34 9.35 -10.70
N GLU A 10 -10.06 10.45 -11.39
CA GLU A 10 -8.73 10.93 -11.68
C GLU A 10 -8.27 11.99 -10.67
N PHE A 11 -7.00 11.92 -10.30
CA PHE A 11 -6.34 12.89 -9.41
C PHE A 11 -4.97 13.29 -9.97
N GLY A 12 -4.95 13.74 -11.22
CA GLY A 12 -3.73 14.10 -11.94
C GLY A 12 -2.97 12.87 -12.41
N SER A 13 -1.87 12.54 -11.75
CA SER A 13 -1.01 11.41 -12.13
C SER A 13 -1.35 10.10 -11.41
N MET A 14 -2.53 10.02 -10.78
CA MET A 14 -3.09 8.81 -10.20
C MET A 14 -4.57 8.69 -10.56
N SER A 15 -5.06 7.47 -10.58
CA SER A 15 -6.49 7.17 -10.67
C SER A 15 -6.91 6.23 -9.54
N VAL A 16 -8.15 6.37 -9.10
CA VAL A 16 -8.80 5.44 -8.17
C VAL A 16 -9.96 4.80 -8.90
N LEU A 17 -9.98 3.47 -8.95
CA LEU A 17 -11.02 2.69 -9.58
C LEU A 17 -11.76 1.87 -8.51
N LEU A 18 -13.07 1.77 -8.64
CA LEU A 18 -13.88 0.80 -7.93
C LEU A 18 -14.37 -0.25 -8.92
N HIS A 19 -13.94 -1.48 -8.72
CA HIS A 19 -14.46 -2.66 -9.40
C HIS A 19 -15.47 -3.32 -8.45
N ASN A 20 -16.77 -3.13 -8.69
CA ASN A 20 -17.78 -3.86 -7.93
C ASN A 20 -18.03 -5.21 -8.57
N ILE A 21 -17.67 -6.28 -7.86
CA ILE A 21 -17.80 -7.64 -8.37
C ILE A 21 -19.20 -8.18 -8.04
N ASN A 22 -19.67 -7.96 -6.81
CA ASN A 22 -21.06 -8.20 -6.37
C ASN A 22 -21.32 -7.50 -5.02
N THR A 23 -22.44 -7.81 -4.35
CA THR A 23 -22.79 -7.23 -3.04
C THR A 23 -21.88 -7.65 -1.89
N ALA A 24 -21.14 -8.75 -2.02
CA ALA A 24 -20.26 -9.30 -0.99
C ALA A 24 -18.77 -9.13 -1.30
N SER A 25 -18.42 -8.64 -2.49
CA SER A 25 -17.05 -8.49 -2.96
C SER A 25 -16.87 -7.25 -3.84
N TYR A 26 -15.79 -6.53 -3.56
CA TYR A 26 -15.39 -5.34 -4.30
C TYR A 26 -13.87 -5.26 -4.33
N CYS A 27 -13.35 -4.45 -5.24
CA CYS A 27 -11.94 -4.10 -5.29
C CYS A 27 -11.80 -2.59 -5.51
N ILE A 28 -11.10 -1.92 -4.60
CA ILE A 28 -10.66 -0.53 -4.77
C ILE A 28 -9.23 -0.57 -5.25
N GLU A 29 -8.96 0.02 -6.40
CA GLU A 29 -7.63 0.10 -6.98
C GLU A 29 -7.12 1.53 -6.97
N TRP A 30 -5.89 1.72 -6.54
CA TRP A 30 -5.13 2.93 -6.73
C TRP A 30 -4.03 2.65 -7.75
N PHE A 31 -4.07 3.35 -8.88
CA PHE A 31 -3.09 3.21 -9.95
C PHE A 31 -2.26 4.50 -10.08
N SER A 32 -0.94 4.35 -10.13
CA SER A 32 0.00 5.45 -10.36
C SER A 32 0.39 5.51 -11.82
N LYS A 33 -0.02 6.57 -12.53
CA LYS A 33 0.40 6.82 -13.92
C LYS A 33 1.89 7.15 -14.02
N MET A 34 2.50 7.59 -12.92
CA MET A 34 3.92 7.96 -12.87
C MET A 34 4.83 6.75 -12.81
N THR A 35 4.49 5.77 -11.96
CA THR A 35 5.34 4.60 -11.75
C THR A 35 4.85 3.39 -12.54
N GLY A 36 3.58 3.35 -12.94
CA GLY A 36 2.94 2.18 -13.53
C GLY A 36 2.58 1.10 -12.50
N ALA A 37 2.79 1.37 -11.20
CA ALA A 37 2.42 0.46 -10.13
C ALA A 37 0.95 0.67 -9.71
N SER A 38 0.32 -0.39 -9.20
CA SER A 38 -0.98 -0.31 -8.55
C SER A 38 -0.97 -0.95 -7.17
N ILE A 39 -1.93 -0.56 -6.35
CA ILE A 39 -2.29 -1.27 -5.14
C ILE A 39 -3.80 -1.45 -5.11
N THR A 40 -4.26 -2.63 -4.71
CA THR A 40 -5.67 -2.98 -4.62
C THR A 40 -6.03 -3.32 -3.18
N LEU A 41 -7.23 -2.95 -2.76
CA LEU A 41 -7.91 -3.46 -1.57
C LEU A 41 -9.13 -4.24 -2.06
N SER A 42 -9.11 -5.55 -1.87
CA SER A 42 -10.22 -6.43 -2.25
C SER A 42 -10.88 -7.01 -1.02
N ARG A 43 -12.21 -6.94 -0.96
CA ARG A 43 -13.00 -7.81 -0.08
C ARG A 43 -13.35 -9.05 -0.87
N VAL A 44 -12.79 -10.18 -0.49
CA VAL A 44 -13.03 -11.46 -1.18
C VAL A 44 -14.35 -12.06 -0.69
N GLU A 45 -14.59 -11.96 0.62
CA GLU A 45 -15.82 -12.35 1.29
C GLU A 45 -15.95 -11.55 2.60
N ALA A 46 -17.06 -11.73 3.33
CA ALA A 46 -17.24 -11.07 4.62
C ALA A 46 -16.10 -11.40 5.60
N GLY A 47 -15.43 -10.37 6.11
CA GLY A 47 -14.33 -10.54 7.06
C GLY A 47 -13.02 -11.03 6.43
N LYS A 48 -12.89 -11.07 5.10
CA LYS A 48 -11.65 -11.45 4.41
C LYS A 48 -11.26 -10.40 3.39
N TYR A 49 -10.18 -9.68 3.70
CA TYR A 49 -9.64 -8.60 2.90
C TYR A 49 -8.24 -8.94 2.44
N LEU A 50 -7.95 -8.65 1.18
CA LEU A 50 -6.65 -8.82 0.57
C LEU A 50 -6.17 -7.46 0.08
N VAL A 51 -4.96 -7.06 0.46
CA VAL A 51 -4.28 -5.91 -0.13
C VAL A 51 -3.12 -6.40 -0.97
N THR A 52 -3.12 -6.08 -2.26
CA THR A 52 -2.07 -6.50 -3.20
C THR A 52 -1.46 -5.30 -3.88
N ARG A 53 -0.13 -5.21 -3.84
CA ARG A 53 0.65 -4.28 -4.63
C ARG A 53 1.19 -4.98 -5.87
N LYS A 54 0.96 -4.37 -7.02
CA LYS A 54 1.57 -4.75 -8.29
C LYS A 54 2.60 -3.72 -8.70
N TRP A 55 3.79 -4.19 -9.03
CA TRP A 55 4.85 -3.33 -9.56
C TRP A 55 4.64 -3.09 -11.04
N ALA A 56 5.28 -2.05 -11.55
CA ALA A 56 5.32 -1.82 -12.99
C ALA A 56 6.02 -3.00 -13.68
N ALA A 57 5.53 -3.40 -14.85
CA ALA A 57 6.03 -4.58 -15.57
C ALA A 57 7.56 -4.56 -15.80
N GLY A 58 8.17 -3.39 -15.97
CA GLY A 58 9.62 -3.25 -16.16
C GLY A 58 10.49 -3.34 -14.91
N ARG A 59 9.92 -3.58 -13.71
CA ARG A 59 10.71 -3.70 -12.47
C ARG A 59 11.12 -5.11 -12.08
N GLU A 60 10.55 -6.15 -12.71
CA GLU A 60 10.87 -7.56 -12.40
C GLU A 60 10.81 -7.90 -10.88
N LEU A 61 9.82 -7.32 -10.18
CA LEU A 61 9.55 -7.59 -8.77
C LEU A 61 8.24 -8.36 -8.65
N ASP A 62 8.21 -9.44 -7.86
CA ASP A 62 6.93 -10.11 -7.65
C ASP A 62 6.00 -9.23 -6.82
N ASP A 63 4.71 -9.41 -7.09
CA ASP A 63 3.64 -8.79 -6.34
C ASP A 63 3.77 -9.06 -4.83
N VAL A 64 3.23 -8.14 -4.06
CA VAL A 64 3.25 -8.20 -2.60
C VAL A 64 1.83 -8.21 -2.11
N ALA A 65 1.48 -9.21 -1.31
CA ALA A 65 0.12 -9.42 -0.83
C ALA A 65 0.08 -9.44 0.70
N SER A 66 -1.04 -9.02 1.28
CA SER A 66 -1.28 -9.07 2.72
C SER A 66 -2.76 -9.32 3.00
N ASP A 67 -3.03 -10.37 3.77
CA ASP A 67 -4.35 -10.77 4.21
C ASP A 67 -4.74 -10.11 5.53
N PHE A 68 -6.01 -9.72 5.64
CA PHE A 68 -6.57 -9.10 6.83
C PHE A 68 -7.95 -9.68 7.13
N SER A 69 -8.18 -10.00 8.41
CA SER A 69 -9.51 -10.36 8.92
C SER A 69 -10.34 -9.16 9.39
N ARG A 70 -9.71 -7.97 9.47
CA ARG A 70 -10.33 -6.75 9.96
C ARG A 70 -10.30 -5.66 8.91
N ALA A 71 -11.49 -5.14 8.58
CA ALA A 71 -11.69 -4.13 7.54
C ALA A 71 -10.86 -2.86 7.79
N ASN A 72 -10.79 -2.40 9.04
CA ASN A 72 -10.03 -1.20 9.42
C ASN A 72 -8.52 -1.36 9.22
N GLN A 73 -7.97 -2.55 9.50
CA GLN A 73 -6.55 -2.83 9.27
C GLN A 73 -6.24 -2.88 7.78
N ALA A 74 -7.12 -3.49 6.98
CA ALA A 74 -6.96 -3.57 5.53
C ALA A 74 -6.96 -2.19 4.86
N ILE A 75 -7.93 -1.31 5.18
CA ILE A 75 -7.97 0.04 4.59
C ILE A 75 -6.79 0.90 5.05
N ILE A 76 -6.35 0.79 6.31
CA ILE A 76 -5.16 1.51 6.78
C ILE A 76 -3.91 1.03 6.06
N HIS A 77 -3.74 -0.30 5.91
CA HIS A 77 -2.62 -0.89 5.19
C HIS A 77 -2.60 -0.43 3.73
N PHE A 78 -3.75 -0.48 3.05
CA PHE A 78 -3.92 0.03 1.69
C PHE A 78 -3.48 1.50 1.58
N LEU A 79 -4.04 2.40 2.40
CA LEU A 79 -3.75 3.84 2.34
C LEU A 79 -2.30 4.20 2.72
N ASN A 80 -1.66 3.40 3.57
CA ASN A 80 -0.25 3.57 3.93
C ASN A 80 0.69 3.07 2.84
N ASN A 81 0.20 2.20 1.97
CA ASN A 81 0.97 1.60 0.89
C ASN A 81 0.57 2.10 -0.50
N VAL A 82 -0.26 3.14 -0.64
CA VAL A 82 -0.46 3.78 -1.95
C VAL A 82 0.81 4.53 -2.38
N ASP A 83 1.05 4.55 -3.69
CA ASP A 83 2.11 5.36 -4.30
C ASP A 83 1.71 6.84 -4.31
N ILE A 84 2.59 7.67 -3.78
CA ILE A 84 2.42 9.13 -3.64
C ILE A 84 3.60 9.90 -4.27
N ALA A 85 4.42 9.23 -5.09
CA ALA A 85 5.61 9.82 -5.68
C ALA A 85 5.29 11.05 -6.53
N LYS A 86 5.97 12.17 -6.23
CA LYS A 86 5.85 13.46 -6.94
C LYS A 86 4.41 14.02 -6.98
N MET A 87 3.59 13.69 -5.99
CA MET A 87 2.21 14.18 -5.89
C MET A 87 2.09 15.33 -4.89
N ASN A 88 1.21 16.27 -5.17
CA ASN A 88 0.84 17.32 -4.22
C ASN A 88 0.06 16.71 -3.04
N GLU A 89 0.40 17.09 -1.81
CA GLU A 89 -0.19 16.53 -0.58
C GLU A 89 -1.72 16.68 -0.51
N GLN A 90 -2.28 17.80 -0.99
CA GLN A 90 -3.73 18.02 -1.01
C GLN A 90 -4.42 17.03 -1.96
N ARG A 91 -3.79 16.72 -3.11
CA ARG A 91 -4.33 15.72 -4.04
C ARG A 91 -4.26 14.32 -3.45
N VAL A 92 -3.15 13.97 -2.80
CA VAL A 92 -3.00 12.69 -2.09
C VAL A 92 -4.09 12.56 -1.02
N ALA A 93 -4.29 13.60 -0.21
CA ALA A 93 -5.34 13.61 0.83
C ALA A 93 -6.74 13.45 0.21
N ALA A 94 -7.04 14.17 -0.87
CA ALA A 94 -8.32 14.06 -1.58
C ALA A 94 -8.57 12.66 -2.16
N ALA A 95 -7.55 12.03 -2.74
CA ALA A 95 -7.65 10.66 -3.26
C ALA A 95 -7.80 9.62 -2.14
N LYS A 96 -7.03 9.74 -1.05
CA LYS A 96 -7.18 8.87 0.12
C LYS A 96 -8.59 9.00 0.73
N LEU A 97 -9.10 10.22 0.86
CA LEU A 97 -10.48 10.48 1.30
C LEU A 97 -11.50 9.85 0.36
N TYR A 98 -11.28 9.92 -0.95
CA TYR A 98 -12.14 9.27 -1.94
C TYR A 98 -12.13 7.75 -1.78
N CYS A 99 -10.96 7.11 -1.61
CA CYS A 99 -10.85 5.68 -1.32
C CYS A 99 -11.62 5.29 -0.05
N ILE A 100 -11.50 6.08 1.03
CA ILE A 100 -12.26 5.85 2.27
C ILE A 100 -13.75 5.91 1.99
N ASN A 101 -14.22 6.90 1.24
CA ASN A 101 -15.64 7.05 0.95
C ASN A 101 -16.19 5.93 0.07
N LEU A 102 -15.39 5.41 -0.87
CA LEU A 102 -15.74 4.19 -1.61
C LEU A 102 -15.83 2.98 -0.67
N PHE A 103 -14.83 2.81 0.20
CA PHE A 103 -14.76 1.72 1.16
C PHE A 103 -15.92 1.73 2.15
N VAL A 104 -16.17 2.85 2.85
CA VAL A 104 -17.27 2.94 3.83
C VAL A 104 -18.63 2.76 3.16
N LYS A 105 -18.82 3.25 1.92
CA LYS A 105 -20.04 2.99 1.16
C LYS A 105 -20.22 1.51 0.86
N ALA A 106 -19.17 0.82 0.41
CA ALA A 106 -19.20 -0.61 0.15
C ALA A 106 -19.42 -1.45 1.42
N GLU A 107 -18.93 -0.98 2.56
CA GLU A 107 -19.13 -1.61 3.88
C GLU A 107 -20.45 -1.20 4.57
N GLY A 108 -21.29 -0.38 3.95
CA GLY A 108 -22.56 0.09 4.55
C GLY A 108 -22.37 1.02 5.75
N LEU A 109 -21.21 1.66 5.86
CA LEU A 109 -20.82 2.59 6.92
C LEU A 109 -21.10 4.04 6.53
N ARG A 110 -21.15 4.94 7.52
CA ARG A 110 -21.36 6.37 7.28
C ARG A 110 -20.13 6.98 6.58
N PRO A 111 -20.35 7.90 5.61
CA PRO A 111 -19.26 8.64 4.98
C PRO A 111 -18.40 9.40 6.01
N VAL A 112 -17.10 9.47 5.74
CA VAL A 112 -16.15 10.20 6.59
C VAL A 112 -15.84 11.52 5.92
N THR A 113 -16.01 12.63 6.64
CA THR A 113 -15.78 13.98 6.09
C THR A 113 -14.41 14.54 6.44
N ASN A 114 -13.82 14.13 7.58
CA ASN A 114 -12.53 14.64 8.04
C ASN A 114 -11.66 13.53 8.65
N PRO A 115 -11.15 12.60 7.83
CA PRO A 115 -10.30 11.52 8.33
C PRO A 115 -8.92 12.06 8.71
N ASN A 116 -8.40 11.64 9.86
CA ASN A 116 -6.97 11.81 10.15
C ASN A 116 -6.18 10.82 9.30
N LEU A 117 -5.43 11.34 8.32
CA LEU A 117 -4.66 10.55 7.35
C LEU A 117 -3.17 10.85 7.52
N PRO A 118 -2.53 10.30 8.57
CA PRO A 118 -1.10 10.49 8.72
C PRO A 118 -0.37 9.88 7.52
N LYS A 119 0.65 10.58 7.04
CA LYS A 119 1.58 10.06 6.06
C LYS A 119 2.70 9.33 6.81
N PRO A 120 2.82 7.99 6.72
CA PRO A 120 3.95 7.29 7.32
C PRO A 120 5.26 7.81 6.75
N ARG A 121 6.27 7.95 7.61
CA ARG A 121 7.60 8.48 7.24
C ARG A 121 8.23 7.77 6.03
N LEU A 122 8.01 6.46 5.91
CA LEU A 122 8.59 5.63 4.86
C LEU A 122 7.67 5.44 3.64
N GLN A 123 6.49 6.07 3.60
CA GLN A 123 5.56 5.89 2.47
C GLN A 123 6.17 6.37 1.14
N ASP A 124 6.88 7.51 1.15
CA ASP A 124 7.58 8.03 -0.04
C ASP A 124 8.79 7.16 -0.48
N ALA A 125 9.23 6.25 0.38
CA ALA A 125 10.38 5.39 0.14
C ALA A 125 9.99 4.04 -0.46
N ILE A 126 8.69 3.73 -0.58
CA ILE A 126 8.24 2.48 -1.21
C ILE A 126 8.75 2.43 -2.66
N GLY A 127 9.35 1.31 -3.04
CA GLY A 127 10.01 1.12 -4.33
C GLY A 127 11.36 1.83 -4.46
N LYS A 128 11.98 2.27 -3.35
CA LYS A 128 13.34 2.85 -3.32
C LYS A 128 14.27 2.04 -2.42
N MET A 129 15.57 2.22 -2.65
CA MET A 129 16.60 1.65 -1.79
C MET A 129 16.56 2.31 -0.41
N VAL A 130 16.67 1.48 0.62
CA VAL A 130 16.71 1.89 2.03
C VAL A 130 17.83 1.15 2.75
N VAL A 131 18.32 1.76 3.83
CA VAL A 131 19.34 1.18 4.71
C VAL A 131 18.69 0.77 6.01
N VAL A 132 18.99 -0.44 6.47
CA VAL A 132 18.60 -0.96 7.78
C VAL A 132 19.78 -0.81 8.74
N LYS A 133 19.53 -0.24 9.91
CA LYS A 133 20.53 -0.06 10.97
C LYS A 133 20.21 -0.89 12.21
N SER A 134 21.25 -1.41 12.85
CA SER A 134 21.16 -2.07 14.14
C SER A 134 20.74 -1.09 15.22
N THR A 135 19.84 -1.54 16.12
CA THR A 135 19.48 -0.80 17.33
C THR A 135 20.58 -0.83 18.39
N LEU A 136 21.51 -1.77 18.31
CA LEU A 136 22.56 -1.99 19.32
C LEU A 136 23.82 -1.15 19.09
N GLY A 137 23.99 -0.54 17.91
CA GLY A 137 25.21 0.21 17.59
C GLY A 137 25.10 1.19 16.43
N ASN A 138 23.91 1.43 15.88
CA ASN A 138 23.67 2.31 14.73
C ASN A 138 24.50 1.97 13.47
N CYS A 139 25.06 0.76 13.41
CA CYS A 139 25.75 0.24 12.23
C CYS A 139 24.74 -0.24 11.19
N GLN A 140 25.09 -0.12 9.92
CA GLN A 140 24.32 -0.70 8.83
C GLN A 140 24.39 -2.22 8.91
N ILE A 141 23.23 -2.88 8.79
CA ILE A 141 23.11 -4.34 8.83
C ILE A 141 22.51 -4.93 7.55
N ALA A 142 21.83 -4.11 6.75
CA ALA A 142 21.32 -4.53 5.45
C ALA A 142 21.00 -3.31 4.58
N THR A 143 21.07 -3.49 3.28
CA THR A 143 20.50 -2.58 2.28
C THR A 143 19.52 -3.35 1.39
N GLY A 144 18.46 -2.68 0.96
CA GLY A 144 17.49 -3.33 0.08
C GLY A 144 16.39 -2.40 -0.42
N LEU A 145 15.52 -2.95 -1.26
CA LEU A 145 14.38 -2.25 -1.82
C LEU A 145 13.19 -2.32 -0.86
N LEU A 146 12.64 -1.17 -0.44
CA LEU A 146 11.44 -1.14 0.40
C LEU A 146 10.20 -1.56 -0.40
N LEU A 147 9.58 -2.68 -0.03
CA LEU A 147 8.43 -3.24 -0.75
C LEU A 147 7.09 -2.73 -0.22
N GLN A 148 6.90 -2.77 1.10
CA GLN A 148 5.67 -2.30 1.75
C GLN A 148 5.88 -1.98 3.23
N LEU A 149 4.96 -1.20 3.79
CA LEU A 149 4.80 -0.94 5.22
C LEU A 149 3.82 -1.96 5.80
N VAL A 150 4.17 -2.62 6.91
CA VAL A 150 3.32 -3.62 7.58
C VAL A 150 3.24 -3.28 9.07
N GLY A 151 2.19 -2.55 9.47
CA GLY A 151 2.05 -2.07 10.84
C GLY A 151 3.21 -1.19 11.28
N ASN A 152 3.98 -1.61 12.29
CA ASN A 152 5.19 -0.93 12.74
C ASN A 152 6.50 -1.45 12.10
N GLN A 153 6.39 -2.39 11.17
CA GLN A 153 7.47 -2.97 10.41
C GLN A 153 7.39 -2.56 8.94
N VAL A 154 8.42 -2.91 8.19
CA VAL A 154 8.48 -2.83 6.74
C VAL A 154 8.98 -4.14 6.18
N GLU A 155 8.53 -4.50 5.00
CA GLU A 155 9.08 -5.60 4.21
C GLU A 155 10.05 -5.03 3.18
N ILE A 156 11.26 -5.58 3.16
CA ILE A 156 12.37 -5.14 2.30
C ILE A 156 12.84 -6.35 1.51
N GLN A 157 13.06 -6.17 0.21
CA GLN A 157 13.86 -7.07 -0.59
C GLN A 157 15.32 -6.73 -0.40
N VAL A 158 15.99 -7.48 0.48
CA VAL A 158 17.38 -7.29 0.89
C VAL A 158 18.30 -7.71 -0.24
N ASN A 159 19.44 -7.02 -0.39
CA ASN A 159 20.47 -7.40 -1.33
C ASN A 159 20.99 -8.83 -1.01
N PRO A 160 21.38 -9.63 -2.01
CA PRO A 160 21.83 -11.01 -1.79
C PRO A 160 22.94 -11.12 -0.73
N ASP A 161 23.91 -10.21 -0.77
CA ASP A 161 25.07 -10.18 0.15
C ASP A 161 24.69 -9.88 1.62
N ASP A 162 23.51 -9.27 1.83
CA ASP A 162 22.99 -8.88 3.15
C ASP A 162 21.85 -9.81 3.61
N SER A 163 21.49 -10.83 2.82
CA SER A 163 20.33 -11.68 3.12
C SER A 163 20.63 -12.68 4.23
N PHE A 164 19.71 -12.77 5.20
CA PHE A 164 19.74 -13.80 6.24
C PHE A 164 18.98 -15.01 5.71
N ASP A 165 19.56 -16.21 5.87
CA ASP A 165 18.94 -17.50 5.51
C ASP A 165 18.46 -17.61 4.04
N ASP A 166 19.15 -16.95 3.11
CA ASP A 166 18.80 -16.91 1.68
C ASP A 166 17.36 -16.42 1.41
N GLN A 167 16.72 -15.77 2.38
CA GLN A 167 15.41 -15.16 2.20
C GLN A 167 15.58 -13.72 1.71
N PRO A 168 15.24 -13.43 0.43
CA PRO A 168 15.41 -12.09 -0.11
C PRO A 168 14.42 -11.11 0.52
N ARG A 169 13.24 -11.55 0.98
CA ARG A 169 12.22 -10.69 1.60
C ARG A 169 12.25 -10.82 3.11
N GLN A 170 12.57 -9.72 3.79
CA GLN A 170 12.69 -9.70 5.25
C GLN A 170 11.96 -8.52 5.86
N LYS A 171 11.56 -8.68 7.13
CA LYS A 171 10.85 -7.65 7.89
C LYS A 171 11.74 -6.99 8.91
N PHE A 172 11.72 -5.66 8.93
CA PHE A 172 12.47 -4.84 9.88
C PHE A 172 11.55 -3.83 10.55
N TYR A 173 11.86 -3.42 11.79
CA TYR A 173 11.09 -2.35 12.41
C TYR A 173 11.30 -1.03 11.67
N THR A 174 10.22 -0.27 11.47
CA THR A 174 10.26 1.05 10.80
C THR A 174 11.30 2.00 11.39
N LYS A 175 11.59 1.90 12.70
CA LYS A 175 12.61 2.72 13.39
C LYS A 175 14.05 2.39 13.00
N GLN A 176 14.30 1.19 12.48
CA GLN A 176 15.63 0.75 12.03
C GLN A 176 15.95 1.23 10.62
N VAL A 177 14.95 1.67 9.86
CA VAL A 177 15.08 1.87 8.41
C VAL A 177 15.23 3.36 8.08
N SER A 178 16.29 3.68 7.35
CA SER A 178 16.59 5.04 6.86
C SER A 178 16.42 5.10 5.35
N ILE A 179 15.92 6.23 4.86
CA ILE A 179 15.88 6.52 3.42
C ILE A 179 17.30 6.92 3.02
N CYS A 180 17.81 6.36 1.91
CA CYS A 180 19.11 6.74 1.37
C CYS A 180 19.10 8.18 0.85
#